data_AF-A0AAD4ZJJ2-F1
#
_entry.id   AF-A0AAD4ZJJ2-F1
#
_cell.length_a   1.000
_cell.length_b   1.000
_cell.length_c   1.000
_cell.angle_alpha   90.00
_cell.angle_beta   90.00
_cell.angle_gamma   90.00
#
_symmetry.space_group_name_H-M   'P 1'
#
loop_
_entity.id
_entity.type
_entity.pdbx_description
1 polymer ?
#
loop_
_entity_poly.entity_id
_entity_poly.type
_entity_poly.pdbx_seq_one_letter_code
_entity_poly.pdbx_strand_id
1 'polypeptide(L)'
;MSMNNLNFDDQYGILRTFSDSMPTHYTFKIQSFSLMSKHSLERYESEDFEAGGYKWKLAFYPNGNKSKNVKEHISLYLVLAGANGPQTCWEVYAAFRLFLLDQNSGKYLALEEEQKERCFHGIKLDWGFDQFLSQKDFTDASNGFLVDDACVFGAEVFVRKERSTCKGECLSMIKDAVMYKHVWKIENFSKLDEESYDSETFIAGDQKWKIEFYPKGRDDGKDSHLSIDLALADPTFLSPTSKLYAQFTLRLVDPVYTSRHFEYGTKATWWFSASSPKRGWPKFITLGIFRDKSLGYLENDSTIVEAEVTVLGTASALD
;
A
#
# COMPACT_ATOMS: atom_id res chain seq x y z
N MET A 1 52.39 -26.52 -3.61
CA MET A 1 53.20 -25.38 -3.16
C MET A 1 52.26 -24.20 -2.94
N SER A 2 52.45 -23.54 -1.78
CA SER A 2 51.72 -22.42 -1.13
C SER A 2 50.19 -22.37 -1.19
N MET A 3 49.56 -22.67 -0.04
CA MET A 3 48.37 -21.94 0.39
C MET A 3 48.78 -20.47 0.54
N ASN A 4 48.32 -19.60 -0.35
CA ASN A 4 48.49 -18.17 -0.17
C ASN A 4 47.60 -17.74 1.01
N ASN A 5 48.24 -17.30 2.10
CA ASN A 5 47.58 -16.65 3.22
C ASN A 5 47.09 -15.27 2.74
N LEU A 6 45.87 -15.22 2.20
CA LEU A 6 45.12 -13.98 2.11
C LEU A 6 44.94 -13.46 3.54
N ASN A 7 45.57 -12.34 3.85
CA ASN A 7 45.47 -11.71 5.16
C ASN A 7 44.16 -10.92 5.19
N PHE A 8 43.07 -11.61 5.50
CA PHE A 8 41.77 -10.97 5.66
C PHE A 8 41.76 -10.23 7.00
N ASP A 9 41.57 -8.91 6.98
CA ASP A 9 41.29 -8.17 8.22
C ASP A 9 40.07 -8.81 8.90
N ASP A 10 40.22 -9.19 10.18
CA ASP A 10 39.21 -9.86 11.00
C ASP A 10 37.98 -8.95 11.19
N GLN A 11 37.06 -8.99 10.24
CA GLN A 11 35.72 -8.46 10.42
C GLN A 11 34.93 -9.46 11.25
N TYR A 12 34.89 -9.22 12.57
CA TYR A 12 34.17 -10.04 13.56
C TYR A 12 32.81 -10.55 13.03
N GLY A 13 32.70 -11.88 12.85
CA GLY A 13 31.47 -12.57 12.48
C GLY A 13 31.26 -12.85 10.99
N ILE A 14 32.22 -12.54 10.11
CA ILE A 14 32.22 -12.98 8.71
C ILE A 14 33.12 -14.20 8.55
N LEU A 15 32.56 -15.30 8.05
CA LEU A 15 33.29 -16.51 7.70
C LEU A 15 33.68 -16.46 6.23
N ARG A 16 34.98 -16.59 5.97
CA ARG A 16 35.56 -16.73 4.63
C ARG A 16 36.06 -18.17 4.48
N THR A 17 35.51 -18.90 3.53
CA THR A 17 35.87 -20.31 3.29
C THR A 17 36.09 -20.57 1.80
N PHE A 18 36.90 -21.57 1.47
CA PHE A 18 37.01 -22.07 0.11
C PHE A 18 36.16 -23.32 -0.05
N SER A 19 35.34 -23.35 -1.10
CA SER A 19 34.43 -24.44 -1.44
C SER A 19 34.75 -24.99 -2.83
N ASP A 20 34.73 -26.32 -2.96
CA ASP A 20 34.78 -27.01 -4.26
C ASP A 20 33.39 -27.07 -4.93
N SER A 21 32.33 -26.80 -4.17
CA SER A 21 30.94 -26.80 -4.66
C SER A 21 30.57 -25.45 -5.29
N MET A 22 29.92 -25.52 -6.45
CA MET A 22 29.33 -24.37 -7.14
C MET A 22 28.15 -23.79 -6.34
N PRO A 23 27.90 -22.46 -6.42
CA PRO A 23 26.73 -21.84 -5.81
C PRO A 23 25.43 -22.45 -6.34
N THR A 24 24.53 -22.83 -5.43
CA THR A 24 23.31 -23.56 -5.76
C THR A 24 22.27 -22.73 -6.53
N HIS A 25 22.12 -21.44 -6.23
CA HIS A 25 20.94 -20.67 -6.68
C HIS A 25 21.21 -19.73 -7.84
N TYR A 26 22.35 -19.05 -7.85
CA TYR A 26 22.65 -18.09 -8.90
C TYR A 26 24.15 -17.95 -9.12
N THR A 27 24.52 -17.73 -10.38
CA THR A 27 25.88 -17.38 -10.79
C THR A 27 25.77 -16.39 -11.94
N PHE A 28 26.57 -15.33 -11.90
CA PHE A 28 26.71 -14.41 -13.02
C PHE A 28 28.17 -14.11 -13.30
N LYS A 29 28.47 -13.93 -14.59
CA LYS A 29 29.80 -13.65 -15.11
C LYS A 29 29.85 -12.21 -15.59
N ILE A 30 30.87 -11.49 -15.18
CA ILE A 30 31.23 -10.18 -15.75
C ILE A 30 32.35 -10.42 -16.75
N GLN A 31 32.27 -9.75 -17.90
CA GLN A 31 33.31 -9.69 -18.91
C GLN A 31 33.70 -8.25 -19.16
N SER A 32 34.95 -8.03 -19.56
CA SER A 32 35.50 -6.69 -19.76
C SER A 32 35.40 -5.81 -18.50
N PHE A 33 35.73 -6.37 -17.34
CA PHE A 33 35.59 -5.72 -16.02
C PHE A 33 36.26 -4.34 -15.98
N SER A 34 37.43 -4.19 -16.60
CA SER A 34 38.17 -2.93 -16.69
C SER A 34 37.34 -1.77 -17.25
N LEU A 35 36.37 -2.05 -18.14
CA LEU A 35 35.48 -1.05 -18.70
C LEU A 35 34.49 -0.50 -17.66
N MET A 36 34.11 -1.28 -16.65
CA MET A 36 33.22 -0.81 -15.57
C MET A 36 33.86 0.35 -14.81
N SER A 37 35.16 0.23 -14.49
CA SER A 37 35.91 1.32 -13.85
C SER A 37 36.17 2.48 -14.80
N LYS A 38 36.51 2.20 -16.07
CA LYS A 38 36.72 3.25 -17.09
C LYS A 38 35.49 4.13 -17.28
N HIS A 39 34.30 3.54 -17.25
CA HIS A 39 33.03 4.25 -17.40
C HIS A 39 32.42 4.69 -16.07
N SER A 40 33.16 4.57 -14.96
CA SER A 40 32.71 4.98 -13.62
C SER A 40 31.38 4.35 -13.21
N LEU A 41 31.14 3.09 -13.60
CA LEU A 41 29.93 2.36 -13.22
C LEU A 41 29.94 2.16 -11.70
N GLU A 42 28.94 2.76 -11.04
CA GLU A 42 28.84 2.73 -9.59
C GLU A 42 28.27 1.41 -9.07
N ARG A 43 27.21 0.93 -9.72
CA ARG A 43 26.43 -0.23 -9.30
C ARG A 43 25.93 -0.99 -10.52
N TYR A 44 26.00 -2.31 -10.44
CA TYR A 44 25.31 -3.22 -11.35
C TYR A 44 24.31 -4.06 -10.54
N GLU A 45 23.12 -4.30 -11.09
CA GLU A 45 22.15 -5.26 -10.55
C GLU A 45 22.00 -6.42 -11.53
N SER A 46 22.01 -7.65 -11.02
CA SER A 46 21.76 -8.83 -11.84
C SER A 46 20.28 -8.97 -12.23
N GLU A 47 20.02 -9.95 -13.10
CA GLU A 47 18.67 -10.47 -13.30
C GLU A 47 18.11 -11.10 -12.02
N ASP A 48 16.78 -11.21 -11.97
CA ASP A 48 16.08 -11.91 -10.90
C ASP A 48 16.40 -13.41 -10.92
N PHE A 49 16.55 -14.01 -9.74
CA PHE A 49 16.61 -15.45 -9.55
C PHE A 49 15.77 -15.90 -8.35
N GLU A 50 15.30 -17.14 -8.39
CA GLU A 50 14.39 -17.66 -7.37
C GLU A 50 15.11 -18.54 -6.34
N ALA A 51 14.85 -18.28 -5.06
CA ALA A 51 15.32 -19.11 -3.95
C ALA A 51 14.37 -19.00 -2.76
N GLY A 52 14.02 -20.13 -2.15
CA GLY A 52 13.12 -20.17 -1.00
C GLY A 52 11.72 -19.57 -1.23
N GLY A 53 11.24 -19.53 -2.47
CA GLY A 53 9.93 -18.96 -2.84
C GLY A 53 9.95 -17.45 -3.12
N TYR A 54 11.13 -16.81 -3.08
CA TYR A 54 11.29 -15.37 -3.30
C TYR A 54 12.20 -15.10 -4.49
N LYS A 55 12.04 -13.90 -5.07
CA LYS A 55 12.93 -13.39 -6.12
C LYS A 55 14.04 -12.56 -5.52
N TRP A 56 15.26 -12.78 -5.96
CA TRP A 56 16.45 -12.13 -5.46
C TRP A 56 17.28 -11.59 -6.62
N LYS A 57 18.12 -10.60 -6.32
CA LYS A 57 19.16 -10.07 -7.22
C LYS A 57 20.47 -9.93 -6.48
N LEU A 58 21.56 -9.86 -7.25
CA LEU A 58 22.85 -9.42 -6.74
C LEU A 58 23.12 -7.97 -7.14
N ALA A 59 23.48 -7.15 -6.17
CA ALA A 59 23.95 -5.78 -6.39
C ALA A 59 25.47 -5.73 -6.19
N PHE A 60 26.18 -5.41 -7.27
CA PHE A 60 27.62 -5.41 -7.35
C PHE A 60 28.16 -3.98 -7.47
N TYR A 61 29.16 -3.65 -6.65
CA TYR A 61 29.84 -2.35 -6.66
C TYR A 61 31.34 -2.58 -6.91
N PRO A 62 31.83 -2.40 -8.15
CA PRO A 62 33.22 -2.69 -8.51
C PRO A 62 34.24 -1.81 -7.76
N ASN A 63 33.82 -0.61 -7.38
CA ASN A 63 34.67 0.39 -6.71
C ASN A 63 34.22 0.70 -5.28
N GLY A 64 33.44 -0.20 -4.69
CA GLY A 64 32.92 -0.07 -3.34
C GLY A 64 31.62 0.73 -3.28
N ASN A 65 30.79 0.40 -2.31
CA ASN A 65 29.53 1.11 -2.07
C ASN A 65 29.79 2.49 -1.44
N LYS A 66 29.72 3.54 -2.27
CA LYS A 66 29.92 4.93 -1.85
C LYS A 66 28.95 5.38 -0.76
N SER A 67 27.71 4.88 -0.77
CA SER A 67 26.72 5.22 0.27
C SER A 67 27.11 4.72 1.67
N LYS A 68 28.03 3.75 1.73
CA LYS A 68 28.63 3.20 2.96
C LYS A 68 30.04 3.72 3.21
N ASN A 69 30.50 4.71 2.44
CA ASN A 69 31.87 5.24 2.47
C ASN A 69 32.95 4.18 2.24
N VAL A 70 32.64 3.11 1.51
CA VAL A 70 33.62 2.08 1.16
C VAL A 70 34.48 2.56 -0.01
N LYS A 71 35.79 2.34 0.11
CA LYS A 71 36.79 2.61 -0.94
C LYS A 71 37.75 1.42 -1.04
N GLU A 72 38.40 1.28 -2.20
CA GLU A 72 39.46 0.29 -2.46
C GLU A 72 39.05 -1.19 -2.27
N HIS A 73 37.75 -1.44 -2.18
CA HIS A 73 37.15 -2.76 -2.02
C HIS A 73 36.02 -2.93 -3.02
N ILE A 74 35.78 -4.16 -3.41
CA ILE A 74 34.55 -4.58 -4.06
C ILE A 74 33.49 -4.77 -2.98
N SER A 75 32.26 -4.33 -3.25
CA SER A 75 31.10 -4.64 -2.42
C SER A 75 30.10 -5.50 -3.18
N LEU A 76 29.46 -6.44 -2.49
CA LEU A 76 28.48 -7.35 -3.08
C LEU A 76 27.33 -7.57 -2.09
N TYR A 77 26.10 -7.44 -2.58
CA TYR A 77 24.89 -7.56 -1.77
C TYR A 77 23.87 -8.47 -2.43
N LEU A 78 23.15 -9.21 -1.60
CA LEU A 78 21.89 -9.85 -1.95
C LEU A 78 20.76 -8.86 -1.75
N VAL A 79 19.88 -8.75 -2.74
CA VAL A 79 18.73 -7.85 -2.74
C VAL A 79 17.46 -8.66 -2.94
N LEU A 80 16.46 -8.44 -2.10
CA LEU A 80 15.12 -9.02 -2.28
C LEU A 80 14.38 -8.23 -3.36
N ALA A 81 14.07 -8.90 -4.47
CA ALA A 81 13.41 -8.33 -5.64
C ALA A 81 11.90 -8.52 -5.60
N GLY A 82 11.16 -7.69 -6.36
CA GLY A 82 9.70 -7.78 -6.41
C GLY A 82 8.97 -7.22 -5.18
N ALA A 83 9.69 -6.64 -4.23
CA ALA A 83 9.18 -5.92 -3.06
C ALA A 83 8.52 -4.56 -3.41
N ASN A 84 7.90 -4.44 -4.59
CA ASN A 84 7.29 -3.21 -5.11
C ASN A 84 5.82 -3.06 -4.67
N GLY A 85 5.50 -3.48 -3.45
CA GLY A 85 4.23 -3.16 -2.80
C GLY A 85 4.47 -2.17 -1.66
N PRO A 86 3.58 -1.21 -1.39
CA PRO A 86 3.59 -0.39 -0.18
C PRO A 86 3.28 -1.21 1.10
N GLN A 87 3.47 -2.53 1.07
CA GLN A 87 3.25 -3.44 2.18
C GLN A 87 4.37 -3.28 3.19
N THR A 88 4.15 -2.44 4.19
CA THR A 88 5.09 -2.11 5.28
C THR A 88 5.21 -3.22 6.34
N CYS A 89 4.64 -4.41 6.08
CA CYS A 89 4.28 -5.37 7.14
C CYS A 89 4.63 -6.83 6.85
N TRP A 90 5.65 -7.06 6.02
CA TRP A 90 6.24 -8.38 5.83
C TRP A 90 7.73 -8.35 6.20
N GLU A 91 8.20 -9.46 6.77
CA GLU A 91 9.60 -9.70 7.09
C GLU A 91 10.01 -11.07 6.54
N VAL A 92 11.06 -11.11 5.74
CA VAL A 92 11.69 -12.34 5.24
C VAL A 92 13.03 -12.49 5.94
N TYR A 93 13.19 -13.56 6.71
CA TYR A 93 14.44 -13.90 7.35
C TYR A 93 15.17 -14.93 6.50
N ALA A 94 16.33 -14.53 5.97
CA ALA A 94 17.17 -15.39 5.15
C ALA A 94 18.62 -15.40 5.64
N ALA A 95 19.24 -16.57 5.60
CA ALA A 95 20.69 -16.70 5.61
C ALA A 95 21.17 -16.81 4.16
N PHE A 96 22.35 -16.27 3.85
CA PHE A 96 22.88 -16.34 2.50
C PHE A 96 24.39 -16.45 2.48
N ARG A 97 24.90 -16.96 1.36
CA ARG A 97 26.33 -17.06 1.05
C ARG A 97 26.58 -16.39 -0.29
N LEU A 98 27.64 -15.59 -0.36
CA LEU A 98 28.06 -14.94 -1.59
C LEU A 98 29.42 -15.47 -2.00
N PHE A 99 29.58 -15.75 -3.29
CA PHE A 99 30.72 -16.48 -3.82
C PHE A 99 31.45 -15.70 -4.89
N LEU A 100 32.75 -15.96 -4.99
CA LEU A 100 33.62 -15.51 -6.07
C LEU A 100 34.53 -16.65 -6.50
N LEU A 101 34.54 -16.96 -7.79
CA LEU A 101 35.31 -18.06 -8.36
C LEU A 101 36.80 -17.68 -8.47
N ASP A 102 37.66 -18.49 -7.87
CA ASP A 102 39.07 -18.59 -8.24
C ASP A 102 39.16 -19.46 -9.50
N GLN A 103 39.40 -18.82 -10.64
CA GLN A 103 39.46 -19.47 -11.95
C GLN A 103 40.76 -20.27 -12.17
N ASN A 104 41.78 -20.06 -11.34
CA ASN A 104 43.04 -20.82 -11.41
C ASN A 104 42.88 -22.21 -10.76
N SER A 105 42.19 -22.28 -9.61
CA SER A 105 41.98 -23.53 -8.87
C SER A 105 40.64 -24.20 -9.14
N GLY A 106 39.67 -23.47 -9.69
CA GLY A 106 38.28 -23.92 -9.87
C GLY A 106 37.46 -23.91 -8.57
N LYS A 107 37.99 -23.33 -7.49
CA LYS A 107 37.33 -23.25 -6.18
C LYS A 107 36.63 -21.91 -6.00
N TYR A 108 35.65 -21.87 -5.12
CA TYR A 108 34.93 -20.64 -4.79
C TYR A 108 35.35 -20.11 -3.43
N LEU A 109 35.72 -18.83 -3.37
CA LEU A 109 35.75 -18.07 -2.13
C LEU A 109 34.31 -17.77 -1.73
N ALA A 110 33.86 -18.30 -0.61
CA ALA A 110 32.53 -18.11 -0.05
C ALA A 110 32.60 -17.20 1.19
N LEU A 111 31.76 -16.17 1.20
CA LEU A 111 31.53 -15.30 2.35
C LEU A 111 30.13 -15.53 2.90
N GLU A 112 30.05 -15.76 4.21
CA GLU A 112 28.81 -15.88 4.96
C GLU A 112 28.95 -15.21 6.33
N GLU A 113 27.85 -14.77 6.93
CA GLU A 113 27.86 -14.29 8.32
C GLU A 113 27.52 -15.42 9.28
N GLU A 114 28.33 -15.59 10.32
CA GLU A 114 28.14 -16.63 11.33
C GLU A 114 26.88 -16.33 12.16
N GLN A 115 25.94 -17.29 12.17
CA GLN A 115 24.75 -17.32 13.03
C GLN A 115 23.79 -16.12 12.94
N LYS A 116 23.82 -15.33 11.86
CA LYS A 116 22.90 -14.20 11.67
C LYS A 116 22.02 -14.39 10.45
N GLU A 117 20.74 -14.66 10.71
CA GLU A 117 19.69 -14.47 9.72
C GLU A 117 19.49 -12.97 9.50
N ARG A 118 19.39 -12.55 8.25
CA ARG A 118 19.11 -11.17 7.89
C ARG A 118 17.62 -11.00 7.63
N CYS A 119 17.04 -9.97 8.24
CA CYS A 119 15.65 -9.60 8.05
C CYS A 119 15.54 -8.62 6.87
N PHE A 120 14.88 -9.06 5.81
CA PHE A 120 14.51 -8.25 4.66
C PHE A 120 13.07 -7.77 4.84
N HIS A 121 12.84 -6.48 4.64
CA HIS A 121 11.51 -5.86 4.77
C HIS A 121 11.44 -4.58 3.92
N GLY A 122 10.27 -3.96 3.79
CA GLY A 122 10.05 -2.82 2.88
C GLY A 122 10.97 -1.60 3.05
N ILE A 123 11.69 -1.46 4.16
CA ILE A 123 12.68 -0.38 4.38
C ILE A 123 14.11 -0.89 4.14
N LYS A 124 14.37 -2.18 4.35
CA LYS A 124 15.70 -2.80 4.21
C LYS A 124 15.62 -4.04 3.33
N LEU A 125 15.87 -3.85 2.04
CA LEU A 125 15.75 -4.89 1.01
C LEU A 125 17.09 -5.54 0.63
N ASP A 126 18.22 -5.01 1.11
CA ASP A 126 19.54 -5.48 0.74
C ASP A 126 20.40 -5.81 1.96
N TRP A 127 21.13 -6.92 1.88
CA TRP A 127 22.15 -7.30 2.86
C TRP A 127 23.35 -7.89 2.13
N GLY A 128 24.55 -7.62 2.62
CA GLY A 128 25.76 -8.01 1.92
C GLY A 128 27.02 -7.56 2.64
N PHE A 129 28.11 -7.57 1.89
CA PHE A 129 29.44 -7.27 2.40
C PHE A 129 29.93 -5.98 1.79
N ASP A 130 30.03 -4.95 2.63
CA ASP A 130 30.58 -3.64 2.29
C ASP A 130 32.02 -3.80 1.78
N GLN A 131 32.84 -4.63 2.41
CA GLN A 131 34.22 -4.94 2.01
C GLN A 131 34.35 -6.43 1.67
N PHE A 132 33.69 -6.85 0.59
CA PHE A 132 33.67 -8.25 0.15
C PHE A 132 35.10 -8.76 -0.13
N LEU A 133 35.84 -8.05 -0.98
CA LEU A 133 37.23 -8.35 -1.30
C LEU A 133 37.98 -7.04 -1.61
N SER A 134 39.24 -6.93 -1.17
CA SER A 134 40.07 -5.78 -1.53
C SER A 134 40.31 -5.77 -3.05
N GLN A 135 40.41 -4.58 -3.64
CA GLN A 135 40.73 -4.47 -5.07
C GLN A 135 42.12 -5.04 -5.40
N LYS A 136 43.05 -4.94 -4.45
CA LYS A 136 44.38 -5.53 -4.56
C LYS A 136 44.29 -7.06 -4.71
N ASP A 137 43.58 -7.73 -3.79
CA ASP A 137 43.47 -9.19 -3.85
C ASP A 137 42.64 -9.66 -5.04
N PHE A 138 41.63 -8.88 -5.45
CA PHE A 138 40.81 -9.17 -6.63
C PHE A 138 41.60 -9.12 -7.94
N THR A 139 42.53 -8.16 -8.06
CA THR A 139 43.33 -7.95 -9.29
C THR A 139 44.65 -8.72 -9.30
N ASP A 140 45.07 -9.28 -8.18
CA ASP A 140 46.23 -10.16 -8.10
C ASP A 140 45.96 -11.46 -8.86
N ALA A 141 46.64 -11.63 -10.00
CA ALA A 141 46.46 -12.77 -10.89
C ALA A 141 46.74 -14.12 -10.19
N SER A 142 47.52 -14.13 -9.11
CA SER A 142 47.80 -15.36 -8.35
C SER A 142 46.58 -15.90 -7.61
N ASN A 143 45.60 -15.04 -7.29
CA ASN A 143 44.36 -15.40 -6.61
C ASN A 143 43.25 -15.88 -7.57
N GLY A 144 43.41 -15.67 -8.88
CA GLY A 144 42.51 -16.20 -9.92
C GLY A 144 41.10 -15.60 -9.98
N PHE A 145 40.81 -14.54 -9.22
CA PHE A 145 39.49 -13.94 -9.17
C PHE A 145 39.14 -13.11 -10.42
N LEU A 146 40.13 -12.48 -11.03
CA LEU A 146 40.01 -11.74 -12.29
C LEU A 146 41.00 -12.35 -13.31
N VAL A 147 40.47 -13.11 -14.26
CA VAL A 147 41.24 -13.76 -15.34
C VAL A 147 40.64 -13.34 -16.67
N ASP A 148 41.50 -12.94 -17.62
CA ASP A 148 41.09 -12.44 -18.93
C ASP A 148 40.03 -11.33 -18.86
N ASP A 149 40.20 -10.40 -17.91
CA ASP A 149 39.26 -9.30 -17.63
C ASP A 149 37.82 -9.77 -17.33
N ALA A 150 37.68 -10.99 -16.81
CA ALA A 150 36.41 -11.60 -16.44
C ALA A 150 36.45 -12.19 -15.03
N CYS A 151 35.31 -12.13 -14.35
CA CYS A 151 35.11 -12.69 -13.02
C CYS A 151 33.72 -13.31 -12.91
N VAL A 152 33.54 -14.23 -11.96
CA VAL A 152 32.29 -14.97 -11.77
C VAL A 152 31.89 -14.91 -10.30
N PHE A 153 30.71 -14.36 -10.05
CA PHE A 153 30.10 -14.29 -8.73
C PHE A 153 28.93 -15.25 -8.64
N GLY A 154 28.59 -15.67 -7.42
CA GLY A 154 27.37 -16.44 -7.20
C GLY A 154 26.76 -16.25 -5.83
N ALA A 155 25.60 -16.88 -5.64
CA ALA A 155 24.82 -16.76 -4.42
C ALA A 155 24.11 -18.06 -4.05
N GLU A 156 23.97 -18.25 -2.75
CA GLU A 156 23.05 -19.19 -2.14
C GLU A 156 22.19 -18.48 -1.11
N VAL A 157 20.89 -18.75 -1.12
CA VAL A 157 19.94 -18.13 -0.22
C VAL A 157 19.10 -19.20 0.45
N PHE A 158 19.00 -19.13 1.76
CA PHE A 158 18.23 -20.03 2.60
C PHE A 158 17.20 -19.22 3.36
N VAL A 159 15.97 -19.19 2.84
CA VAL A 159 14.83 -18.57 3.53
C VAL A 159 14.40 -19.49 4.68
N ARG A 160 14.42 -18.96 5.89
CA ARG A 160 14.19 -19.76 7.11
C ARG A 160 12.88 -19.43 7.79
N LYS A 161 12.45 -18.17 7.72
CA LYS A 161 11.25 -17.70 8.37
C LYS A 161 10.62 -16.53 7.63
N GLU A 162 9.31 -16.57 7.55
CA GLU A 162 8.48 -15.47 7.08
C GLU A 162 7.60 -14.98 8.22
N ARG A 163 7.42 -13.67 8.31
CA ARG A 163 6.41 -13.05 9.17
C ARG A 163 5.60 -12.03 8.39
N SER A 164 4.29 -12.25 8.34
CA SER A 164 3.29 -11.28 7.91
C SER A 164 2.30 -11.08 9.06
N THR A 165 2.66 -10.23 10.01
CA THR A 165 1.94 -10.15 11.31
C THR A 165 1.09 -8.90 11.49
N CYS A 166 1.19 -7.91 10.61
CA CYS A 166 0.47 -6.66 10.79
C CYS A 166 -0.84 -6.66 10.00
N LYS A 167 -1.95 -6.38 10.70
CA LYS A 167 -3.18 -5.90 10.08
C LYS A 167 -3.04 -4.39 9.94
N GLY A 168 -3.07 -3.88 8.72
CA GLY A 168 -3.00 -2.45 8.44
C GLY A 168 -4.26 -1.93 7.75
N GLU A 169 -4.49 -0.62 7.82
CA GLU A 169 -5.52 0.07 7.05
C GLU A 169 -4.91 1.24 6.27
N CYS A 170 -5.41 1.49 5.07
CA CYS A 170 -5.07 2.62 4.24
C CYS A 170 -6.24 3.60 4.21
N LEU A 171 -6.00 4.85 4.61
CA LEU A 171 -6.93 5.96 4.39
C LEU A 171 -6.52 6.72 3.14
N SER A 172 -7.37 6.65 2.12
CA SER A 172 -7.22 7.38 0.85
C SER A 172 -8.17 8.58 0.81
N MET A 173 -7.61 9.79 0.73
CA MET A 173 -8.40 11.02 0.59
C MET A 173 -8.48 11.44 -0.89
N ILE A 174 -9.67 11.82 -1.34
CA ILE A 174 -9.94 12.25 -2.71
C ILE A 174 -9.62 13.74 -2.80
N LYS A 175 -8.59 14.08 -3.59
CA LYS A 175 -8.12 15.47 -3.75
C LYS A 175 -9.17 16.38 -4.39
N ASP A 176 -9.77 15.91 -5.49
CA ASP A 176 -10.74 16.66 -6.28
C ASP A 176 -12.12 16.01 -6.17
N ALA A 177 -12.65 15.97 -4.94
CA ALA A 177 -13.93 15.34 -4.66
C ALA A 177 -15.09 16.10 -5.33
N VAL A 178 -15.95 15.38 -6.05
CA VAL A 178 -17.08 15.95 -6.80
C VAL A 178 -18.37 15.80 -6.00
N MET A 179 -19.12 16.90 -5.88
CA MET A 179 -20.45 16.90 -5.29
C MET A 179 -21.48 16.42 -6.30
N TYR A 180 -22.31 15.47 -5.89
CA TYR A 180 -23.49 15.04 -6.64
C TYR A 180 -24.76 15.50 -5.94
N LYS A 181 -25.71 16.04 -6.70
CA LYS A 181 -27.02 16.49 -6.21
C LYS A 181 -28.13 15.57 -6.71
N HIS A 182 -28.89 15.00 -5.80
CA HIS A 182 -30.10 14.22 -6.05
C HIS A 182 -31.32 15.00 -5.56
N VAL A 183 -32.39 14.99 -6.34
CA VAL A 183 -33.67 15.63 -6.00
C VAL A 183 -34.76 14.59 -6.12
N TRP A 184 -35.52 14.41 -5.05
CA TRP A 184 -36.60 13.44 -4.95
C TRP A 184 -37.91 14.16 -4.62
N LYS A 185 -38.88 14.07 -5.53
CA LYS A 185 -40.24 14.57 -5.31
C LYS A 185 -41.10 13.43 -4.77
N ILE A 186 -41.70 13.67 -3.61
CA ILE A 186 -42.65 12.76 -2.97
C ILE A 186 -44.05 13.31 -3.26
N GLU A 187 -44.89 12.51 -3.91
CA GLU A 187 -46.27 12.86 -4.25
C GLU A 187 -47.26 12.04 -3.42
N ASN A 188 -48.49 12.52 -3.28
CA ASN A 188 -49.53 11.89 -2.47
C ASN A 188 -49.11 11.68 -1.00
N PHE A 189 -48.45 12.67 -0.39
CA PHE A 189 -47.92 12.59 0.97
C PHE A 189 -48.97 12.12 1.99
N SER A 190 -50.22 12.57 1.84
CA SER A 190 -51.35 12.18 2.69
C SER A 190 -51.66 10.68 2.70
N LYS A 191 -51.19 9.93 1.70
CA LYS A 191 -51.38 8.47 1.58
C LYS A 191 -50.21 7.68 2.15
N LEU A 192 -49.14 8.33 2.62
CA LEU A 192 -47.99 7.65 3.20
C LEU A 192 -48.34 7.12 4.60
N ASP A 193 -48.35 5.80 4.74
CA ASP A 193 -48.72 5.07 5.95
C ASP A 193 -47.59 4.23 6.56
N GLU A 194 -46.59 3.85 5.75
CA GLU A 194 -45.39 3.11 6.15
C GLU A 194 -44.45 3.93 7.07
N GLU A 195 -43.51 3.23 7.70
CA GLU A 195 -42.53 3.83 8.61
C GLU A 195 -41.50 4.69 7.87
N SER A 196 -40.99 4.18 6.74
CA SER A 196 -40.03 4.89 5.89
C SER A 196 -40.28 4.64 4.41
N TYR A 197 -39.78 5.57 3.59
CA TYR A 197 -39.82 5.52 2.14
C TYR A 197 -38.44 5.82 1.59
N ASP A 198 -38.04 5.07 0.57
CA ASP A 198 -36.74 5.24 -0.10
C ASP A 198 -36.89 6.04 -1.40
N SER A 199 -35.91 6.89 -1.68
CA SER A 199 -35.74 7.48 -3.02
C SER A 199 -35.25 6.42 -4.02
N GLU A 200 -35.28 6.78 -5.30
CA GLU A 200 -34.47 6.06 -6.29
C GLU A 200 -32.99 6.10 -5.90
N THR A 201 -32.26 5.06 -6.29
CA THR A 201 -30.82 4.98 -6.04
C THR A 201 -30.06 5.92 -6.97
N PHE A 202 -29.08 6.65 -6.43
CA PHE A 202 -28.20 7.52 -7.20
C PHE A 202 -26.72 7.24 -6.88
N ILE A 203 -25.81 7.66 -7.76
CA ILE A 203 -24.38 7.38 -7.64
C ILE A 203 -23.63 8.66 -7.28
N ALA A 204 -22.84 8.62 -6.20
CA ALA A 204 -21.94 9.69 -5.79
C ALA A 204 -20.64 9.08 -5.26
N GLY A 205 -19.50 9.52 -5.82
CA GLY A 205 -18.18 8.98 -5.48
C GLY A 205 -18.08 7.46 -5.68
N ASP A 206 -18.57 6.97 -6.82
CA ASP A 206 -18.61 5.55 -7.20
C ASP A 206 -19.40 4.63 -6.24
N GLN A 207 -20.22 5.21 -5.37
CA GLN A 207 -21.05 4.49 -4.40
C GLN A 207 -22.52 4.77 -4.66
N LYS A 208 -23.35 3.76 -4.40
CA LYS A 208 -24.81 3.85 -4.56
C LYS A 208 -25.45 4.32 -3.25
N TRP A 209 -26.21 5.40 -3.34
CA TRP A 209 -26.87 6.06 -2.23
C TRP A 209 -28.38 6.13 -2.46
N LYS A 210 -29.12 6.32 -1.37
CA LYS A 210 -30.55 6.63 -1.38
C LYS A 210 -30.87 7.56 -0.22
N ILE A 211 -31.96 8.32 -0.37
CA ILE A 211 -32.56 9.08 0.73
C ILE A 211 -33.60 8.18 1.38
N GLU A 212 -33.58 8.09 2.71
CA GLU A 212 -34.60 7.40 3.49
C GLU A 212 -35.41 8.44 4.28
N PHE A 213 -36.71 8.47 4.03
CA PHE A 213 -37.63 9.49 4.53
C PHE A 213 -38.68 8.89 5.46
N TYR A 214 -38.85 9.50 6.64
CA TYR A 214 -39.74 9.02 7.68
C TYR A 214 -40.84 10.07 7.93
N PRO A 215 -42.04 9.92 7.34
CA PRO A 215 -43.11 10.93 7.42
C PRO A 215 -43.58 11.20 8.84
N LYS A 216 -43.50 10.19 9.72
CA LYS A 216 -43.86 10.24 11.15
C LYS A 216 -42.64 10.29 12.07
N GLY A 217 -41.44 10.42 11.50
CA GLY A 217 -40.18 10.44 12.23
C GLY A 217 -39.75 9.10 12.81
N ARG A 218 -38.51 9.08 13.32
CA ARG A 218 -37.88 7.91 13.97
C ARG A 218 -37.21 8.29 15.29
N ASP A 219 -36.78 7.28 16.03
CA ASP A 219 -36.13 7.41 17.34
C ASP A 219 -36.86 8.39 18.28
N ASP A 220 -36.14 9.38 18.83
CA ASP A 220 -36.64 10.39 19.74
C ASP A 220 -37.47 11.49 19.05
N GLY A 221 -37.52 11.50 17.72
CA GLY A 221 -38.32 12.40 16.88
C GLY A 221 -39.67 11.81 16.45
N LYS A 222 -39.94 10.54 16.77
CA LYS A 222 -41.17 9.85 16.36
C LYS A 222 -42.43 10.63 16.78
N ASP A 223 -43.42 10.67 15.89
CA ASP A 223 -44.72 11.34 15.97
C ASP A 223 -44.68 12.87 16.20
N SER A 224 -43.50 13.49 16.25
CA SER A 224 -43.32 14.91 16.51
C SER A 224 -42.54 15.64 15.41
N HIS A 225 -41.61 14.94 14.77
CA HIS A 225 -40.76 15.43 13.71
C HIS A 225 -40.83 14.49 12.51
N LEU A 226 -40.53 15.01 11.34
CA LEU A 226 -40.15 14.24 10.17
C LEU A 226 -38.64 13.95 10.29
N SER A 227 -38.21 12.77 9.83
CA SER A 227 -36.79 12.40 9.79
C SER A 227 -36.35 12.13 8.35
N ILE A 228 -35.10 12.49 8.04
CA ILE A 228 -34.48 12.22 6.74
C ILE A 228 -33.05 11.73 6.98
N ASP A 229 -32.72 10.61 6.36
CA ASP A 229 -31.39 10.02 6.37
C ASP A 229 -30.83 9.88 4.95
N LEU A 230 -29.51 9.97 4.85
CA LEU A 230 -28.76 9.46 3.70
C LEU A 230 -28.29 8.06 4.04
N ALA A 231 -28.51 7.11 3.13
CA ALA A 231 -28.12 5.71 3.30
C ALA A 231 -27.35 5.18 2.09
N LEU A 232 -26.42 4.26 2.33
CA LEU A 232 -25.89 3.39 1.28
C LEU A 232 -27.02 2.49 0.79
N ALA A 233 -27.23 2.46 -0.53
CA ALA A 233 -28.28 1.65 -1.14
C ALA A 233 -27.96 0.16 -1.04
N ASP A 234 -26.66 -0.20 -1.09
CA ASP A 234 -26.20 -1.57 -0.85
C ASP A 234 -24.93 -1.59 0.02
N PRO A 235 -25.10 -1.66 1.34
CA PRO A 235 -23.98 -1.69 2.28
C PRO A 235 -23.10 -2.94 2.17
N THR A 236 -23.62 -4.02 1.59
CA THR A 236 -22.91 -5.32 1.51
C THR A 236 -21.84 -5.34 0.43
N PHE A 237 -21.88 -4.40 -0.52
CA PHE A 237 -20.79 -4.18 -1.47
C PHE A 237 -19.52 -3.62 -0.83
N LEU A 238 -19.63 -3.01 0.36
CA LEU A 238 -18.46 -2.63 1.14
C LEU A 238 -17.91 -3.84 1.89
N SER A 239 -16.59 -4.03 1.84
CA SER A 239 -15.97 -5.03 2.70
C SER A 239 -16.26 -4.71 4.18
N PRO A 240 -16.36 -5.71 5.07
CA PRO A 240 -16.66 -5.47 6.50
C PRO A 240 -15.69 -4.52 7.21
N THR A 241 -14.47 -4.38 6.69
CA THR A 241 -13.42 -3.50 7.22
C THR A 241 -13.38 -2.14 6.52
N SER A 242 -14.11 -1.95 5.42
CA SER A 242 -14.12 -0.70 4.66
C SER A 242 -15.01 0.36 5.30
N LYS A 243 -14.59 1.63 5.17
CA LYS A 243 -15.38 2.81 5.55
C LYS A 243 -15.29 3.87 4.46
N LEU A 244 -16.38 4.61 4.26
CA LEU A 244 -16.46 5.75 3.35
C LEU A 244 -16.60 7.02 4.16
N TYR A 245 -15.72 7.99 3.96
CA TYR A 245 -15.87 9.32 4.53
C TYR A 245 -16.62 10.20 3.54
N ALA A 246 -17.83 10.63 3.88
CA ALA A 246 -18.64 11.47 3.01
C ALA A 246 -19.17 12.70 3.74
N GLN A 247 -19.20 13.81 3.03
CA GLN A 247 -19.95 15.00 3.39
C GLN A 247 -21.28 14.98 2.67
N PHE A 248 -22.35 15.32 3.37
CA PHE A 248 -23.66 15.42 2.75
C PHE A 248 -24.51 16.52 3.36
N THR A 249 -25.44 17.03 2.57
CA THR A 249 -26.47 17.98 2.96
C THR A 249 -27.82 17.41 2.57
N LEU A 250 -28.79 17.37 3.50
CA LEU A 250 -30.18 17.05 3.20
C LEU A 250 -31.03 18.31 3.35
N ARG A 251 -31.94 18.56 2.41
CA ARG A 251 -32.79 19.76 2.41
C ARG A 251 -34.24 19.41 2.05
N LEU A 252 -35.17 20.15 2.63
CA LEU A 252 -36.52 20.31 2.08
C LEU A 252 -36.54 21.55 1.19
N VAL A 253 -37.03 21.41 -0.03
CA VAL A 253 -37.04 22.48 -1.04
C VAL A 253 -38.47 22.82 -1.43
N ASP A 254 -38.74 24.12 -1.57
CA ASP A 254 -39.99 24.64 -2.11
C ASP A 254 -40.10 24.28 -3.61
N PRO A 255 -41.14 23.55 -4.05
CA PRO A 255 -41.36 23.19 -5.45
C PRO A 255 -41.58 24.36 -6.42
N VAL A 256 -42.01 25.52 -5.92
CA VAL A 256 -42.50 26.66 -6.72
C VAL A 256 -41.47 27.79 -6.83
N TYR A 257 -40.55 27.92 -5.85
CA TYR A 257 -39.53 28.98 -5.86
C TYR A 257 -38.13 28.45 -5.54
N THR A 258 -37.37 28.08 -6.57
CA THR A 258 -35.93 27.78 -6.48
C THR A 258 -35.05 28.96 -6.05
N SER A 259 -35.63 30.12 -5.67
CA SER A 259 -34.87 31.35 -5.39
C SER A 259 -35.29 32.16 -4.15
N ARG A 260 -36.32 31.77 -3.37
CA ARG A 260 -36.70 32.52 -2.15
C ARG A 260 -37.23 31.66 -0.99
N HIS A 261 -36.34 31.49 -0.01
CA HIS A 261 -36.50 31.88 1.41
C HIS A 261 -36.82 30.89 2.53
N PHE A 262 -37.05 29.60 2.31
CA PHE A 262 -37.05 28.64 3.42
C PHE A 262 -36.43 27.30 3.01
N GLU A 263 -35.10 27.27 2.86
CA GLU A 263 -34.36 26.01 2.81
C GLU A 263 -34.07 25.57 4.25
N TYR A 264 -34.80 24.57 4.75
CA TYR A 264 -34.37 23.87 5.95
C TYR A 264 -33.41 22.75 5.54
N GLY A 265 -32.12 23.06 5.64
CA GLY A 265 -31.04 22.18 5.26
C GLY A 265 -30.08 21.92 6.40
N THR A 266 -29.68 20.67 6.57
CA THR A 266 -28.66 20.27 7.55
C THR A 266 -27.51 19.59 6.84
N LYS A 267 -26.29 19.91 7.27
CA LYS A 267 -25.05 19.40 6.69
C LYS A 267 -24.27 18.59 7.71
N ALA A 268 -23.69 17.48 7.28
CA ALA A 268 -22.86 16.63 8.12
C ALA A 268 -21.70 16.02 7.33
N THR A 269 -20.70 15.54 8.08
CA THR A 269 -19.64 14.66 7.59
C THR A 269 -19.68 13.39 8.42
N TRP A 270 -19.64 12.23 7.78
CA TRP A 270 -19.80 10.95 8.48
C TRP A 270 -18.99 9.83 7.83
N TRP A 271 -18.70 8.81 8.64
CA TRP A 271 -18.11 7.55 8.20
C TRP A 271 -19.21 6.51 7.99
N PHE A 272 -19.45 6.14 6.74
CA PHE A 272 -20.38 5.08 6.37
C PHE A 272 -19.64 3.75 6.27
N SER A 273 -20.27 2.67 6.72
CA SER A 273 -19.74 1.31 6.63
C SER A 273 -20.88 0.30 6.51
N ALA A 274 -20.57 -0.97 6.27
CA ALA A 274 -21.57 -2.03 6.30
C ALA A 274 -22.34 -2.09 7.66
N SER A 275 -21.66 -1.78 8.77
CA SER A 275 -22.25 -1.74 10.12
C SER A 275 -22.90 -0.41 10.50
N SER A 276 -22.64 0.66 9.76
CA SER A 276 -23.24 1.98 9.93
C SER A 276 -23.57 2.57 8.55
N PRO A 277 -24.59 2.03 7.87
CA PRO A 277 -24.83 2.33 6.46
C PRO A 277 -25.58 3.63 6.22
N LYS A 278 -26.12 4.24 7.28
CA LYS A 278 -26.98 5.42 7.16
C LYS A 278 -26.72 6.44 8.24
N ARG A 279 -26.94 7.71 7.89
CA ARG A 279 -26.84 8.85 8.80
C ARG A 279 -27.80 9.94 8.36
N GLY A 280 -28.44 10.57 9.33
CA GLY A 280 -29.25 11.76 9.14
C GLY A 280 -29.79 12.26 10.46
N TRP A 281 -31.01 12.78 10.44
CA TRP A 281 -31.59 13.53 11.57
C TRP A 281 -32.93 12.94 11.98
N PRO A 282 -33.02 12.28 13.14
CA PRO A 282 -34.29 11.85 13.72
C PRO A 282 -35.26 13.01 13.95
N LYS A 283 -34.74 14.18 14.30
CA LYS A 283 -35.49 15.44 14.45
C LYS A 283 -35.09 16.41 13.35
N PHE A 284 -35.46 16.12 12.10
CA PHE A 284 -35.14 17.01 10.98
C PHE A 284 -36.00 18.28 11.05
N ILE A 285 -37.33 18.14 10.96
CA ILE A 285 -38.25 19.28 11.05
C ILE A 285 -39.50 18.88 11.84
N THR A 286 -40.08 19.78 12.64
CA THR A 286 -41.32 19.45 13.36
C THR A 286 -42.47 19.26 12.36
N LEU A 287 -43.38 18.35 12.65
CA LEU A 287 -44.55 18.12 11.79
C LEU A 287 -45.45 19.37 11.67
N GLY A 288 -45.46 20.21 12.70
CA GLY A 288 -46.20 21.49 12.68
C GLY A 288 -45.62 22.47 11.67
N ILE A 289 -44.30 22.67 11.67
CA ILE A 289 -43.61 23.56 10.71
C ILE A 289 -43.71 22.97 9.29
N PHE A 290 -43.49 21.67 9.13
CA PHE A 290 -43.57 21.01 7.82
C PHE A 290 -44.94 21.16 7.14
N ARG A 291 -46.03 21.13 7.92
CA ARG A 291 -47.41 21.26 7.42
C ARG A 291 -47.90 22.71 7.33
N ASP A 292 -47.10 23.68 7.76
CA ASP A 292 -47.47 25.08 7.68
C ASP A 292 -47.44 25.52 6.21
N LYS A 293 -48.63 25.77 5.65
CA LYS A 293 -48.81 26.20 4.25
C LYS A 293 -48.10 27.51 3.94
N SER A 294 -47.79 28.34 4.93
CA SER A 294 -47.04 29.59 4.73
C SER A 294 -45.56 29.37 4.44
N LEU A 295 -45.03 28.17 4.72
CA LEU A 295 -43.61 27.83 4.56
C LEU A 295 -43.30 27.00 3.31
N GLY A 296 -44.30 26.51 2.58
CA GLY A 296 -44.13 25.89 1.25
C GLY A 296 -43.48 24.50 1.21
N TYR A 297 -43.19 23.86 2.36
CA TYR A 297 -42.55 22.53 2.39
C TYR A 297 -43.45 21.39 1.91
N LEU A 298 -44.77 21.54 2.06
CA LEU A 298 -45.79 20.59 1.62
C LEU A 298 -46.86 21.33 0.83
N GLU A 299 -46.77 21.25 -0.50
CA GLU A 299 -47.71 21.89 -1.42
C GLU A 299 -48.38 20.87 -2.34
N ASN A 300 -49.69 21.01 -2.54
CA ASN A 300 -50.47 20.11 -3.40
C ASN A 300 -50.26 18.62 -3.04
N ASP A 301 -50.16 18.33 -1.74
CA ASP A 301 -49.88 16.98 -1.22
C ASP A 301 -48.55 16.39 -1.72
N SER A 302 -47.58 17.26 -2.01
CA SER A 302 -46.25 16.89 -2.47
C SER A 302 -45.15 17.67 -1.76
N THR A 303 -43.99 17.05 -1.61
CA THR A 303 -42.78 17.67 -1.03
C THR A 303 -41.55 17.28 -1.82
N ILE A 304 -40.49 18.08 -1.77
CA ILE A 304 -39.23 17.79 -2.44
C ILE A 304 -38.12 17.69 -1.41
N VAL A 305 -37.41 16.56 -1.45
CA VAL A 305 -36.21 16.31 -0.65
C VAL A 305 -35.00 16.34 -1.57
N GLU A 306 -33.98 17.08 -1.17
CA GLU A 306 -32.72 17.16 -1.89
C GLU A 306 -31.58 16.59 -1.04
N ALA A 307 -30.69 15.85 -1.69
CA ALA A 307 -29.43 15.39 -1.12
C ALA A 307 -28.26 15.87 -1.96
N GLU A 308 -27.33 16.60 -1.35
CA GLU A 308 -26.00 16.83 -1.91
C GLU A 308 -25.02 15.89 -1.22
N VAL A 309 -24.26 15.11 -1.97
CA VAL A 309 -23.34 14.10 -1.43
C VAL A 309 -21.97 14.27 -2.09
N THR A 310 -20.93 14.32 -1.27
CA THR A 310 -19.53 14.36 -1.70
C THR A 310 -18.75 13.32 -0.92
N VAL A 311 -18.27 12.28 -1.60
CA VAL A 311 -17.36 11.29 -0.99
C VAL A 311 -15.97 11.91 -0.94
N LEU A 312 -15.41 12.03 0.26
CA LEU A 312 -14.14 12.70 0.52
C LEU A 312 -12.98 11.71 0.67
N GLY A 313 -13.25 10.45 0.99
CA GLY A 313 -12.21 9.45 1.14
C GLY A 313 -12.74 8.07 1.47
N THR A 314 -11.85 7.09 1.40
CA THR A 314 -12.12 5.68 1.71
C THR A 314 -11.06 5.15 2.65
N ALA A 315 -11.46 4.31 3.59
CA ALA A 315 -10.57 3.51 4.41
C ALA A 315 -10.77 2.03 4.05
N SER A 316 -9.69 1.30 3.79
CA SER A 316 -9.71 -0.13 3.49
C SER A 316 -8.54 -0.85 4.15
N ALA A 317 -8.62 -2.17 4.29
CA ALA A 317 -7.47 -2.95 4.72
C ALA A 317 -6.29 -2.78 3.73
N LEU A 318 -5.07 -2.83 4.25
CA LEU A 318 -3.87 -3.01 3.43
C LEU A 318 -3.79 -4.51 3.07
N ASP A 319 -3.98 -4.80 1.79
CA ASP A 319 -3.70 -6.13 1.21
C ASP A 319 -2.20 -6.35 1.05
#